data_AF-R0MHR5-F1
#
_entry.id   AF-R0MHR5-F1
#
_cell.length_a   1.000
_cell.length_b   1.000
_cell.length_c   1.000
_cell.angle_alpha   90.00
_cell.angle_beta   90.00
_cell.angle_gamma   90.00
#
_symmetry.space_group_name_H-M   'P 1'
#
loop_
_entity.id
_entity.type
_entity.pdbx_description
1 polymer ?
#
loop_
_entity_poly.entity_id
_entity_poly.type
_entity_poly.pdbx_seq_one_letter_code
_entity_poly.pdbx_strand_id
1 'polypeptide(L)'
;VILTADKNMILFCRSKNVKAIYTGDISYEKLKLEIYISHTNMEEMEIIEESLVCDKKLTEQCLRPTMLRIIEQEIGPGVELYRDKISNYTIEQLIDFIIKNFCLFEKFISKNSKRILIQFNRDLRDKDHKDDIKKGLQNILTIFRINY
;
A
#
# COMPACT_ATOMS: atom_id res chain seq x y z
N VAL A 1 29.41 10.39 -7.07
CA VAL A 1 29.25 9.11 -6.32
C VAL A 1 30.15 8.09 -6.98
N ILE A 2 31.06 7.45 -6.23
CA ILE A 2 31.94 6.40 -6.74
C ILE A 2 31.32 5.04 -6.41
N LEU A 3 31.20 4.16 -7.40
CA LEU A 3 30.79 2.77 -7.19
C LEU A 3 32.05 1.91 -7.13
N THR A 4 32.19 1.11 -6.08
CA THR A 4 33.38 0.25 -5.92
C THR A 4 33.07 -1.03 -5.18
N ALA A 5 33.70 -2.14 -5.58
CA ALA A 5 33.71 -3.39 -4.84
C ALA A 5 34.90 -3.48 -3.87
N ASP A 6 35.77 -2.46 -3.82
CA ASP A 6 36.92 -2.40 -2.93
C ASP A 6 36.60 -1.61 -1.65
N LYS A 7 36.70 -2.30 -0.50
CA LYS A 7 36.47 -1.72 0.83
C LYS A 7 37.48 -0.63 1.18
N ASN A 8 38.73 -0.75 0.71
CA ASN A 8 39.77 0.26 0.96
C ASN A 8 39.43 1.58 0.23
N MET A 9 38.90 1.48 -0.98
CA MET A 9 38.47 2.64 -1.75
C MET A 9 37.31 3.38 -1.08
N ILE A 10 36.41 2.66 -0.40
CA ILE A 10 35.33 3.29 0.37
C ILE A 10 35.86 4.09 1.55
N LEU A 11 36.77 3.49 2.32
CA LEU A 11 37.39 4.16 3.46
C LEU A 11 38.15 5.41 3.01
N PHE A 12 38.87 5.33 1.88
CA PHE A 12 39.52 6.48 1.26
C PHE A 12 38.51 7.55 0.85
N CYS A 13 37.43 7.20 0.15
CA CYS A 13 36.41 8.15 -0.26
C CYS A 13 35.75 8.85 0.94
N ARG A 14 35.42 8.10 2.00
CA ARG A 14 34.88 8.64 3.26
C ARG A 14 35.85 9.64 3.90
N SER A 15 37.15 9.34 3.94
CA SER A 15 38.17 10.26 4.47
C SER A 15 38.29 11.57 3.70
N LYS A 16 37.81 11.61 2.46
CA LYS A 16 37.81 12.79 1.57
C LYS A 16 36.44 13.44 1.42
N ASN A 17 35.44 13.04 2.23
CA ASN A 17 34.05 13.46 2.10
C ASN A 17 33.47 13.22 0.68
N VAL A 18 33.96 12.22 -0.03
CA VAL A 18 33.46 11.81 -1.33
C VAL A 18 32.44 10.68 -1.13
N LYS A 19 31.22 10.85 -1.65
CA LYS A 19 30.19 9.81 -1.60
C LYS A 19 30.63 8.58 -2.42
N ALA A 20 30.66 7.42 -1.78
CA ALA A 20 30.97 6.14 -2.42
C ALA A 20 30.03 5.03 -1.92
N ILE A 21 29.66 4.10 -2.82
CA ILE A 21 28.75 2.98 -2.56
C ILE A 21 29.51 1.66 -2.80
N TYR A 22 29.37 0.73 -1.85
CA TYR A 22 29.93 -0.63 -1.96
C TYR A 22 29.05 -1.51 -2.84
N THR A 23 29.65 -2.14 -3.85
CA THR A 23 28.91 -3.00 -4.79
C THR A 23 29.17 -4.49 -4.63
N GLY A 24 30.04 -4.91 -3.71
CA GLY A 24 30.52 -6.29 -3.64
C GLY A 24 29.46 -7.33 -3.27
N ASP A 25 28.53 -6.98 -2.36
CA ASP A 25 27.55 -7.92 -1.78
C ASP A 25 26.12 -7.36 -1.80
N ILE A 26 25.81 -6.46 -2.74
CA ILE A 26 24.51 -5.77 -2.82
C ILE A 26 23.69 -6.28 -4.01
N SER A 27 22.38 -6.48 -3.81
CA SER A 27 21.47 -6.81 -4.92
C SER A 27 21.28 -5.60 -5.84
N TYR A 28 20.97 -5.85 -7.11
CA TYR A 28 20.77 -4.78 -8.09
C TYR A 28 19.67 -3.77 -7.69
N GLU A 29 18.59 -4.25 -7.07
CA GLU A 29 17.52 -3.40 -6.53
C GLU A 29 18.02 -2.48 -5.41
N LYS A 30 18.78 -3.02 -4.45
CA LYS A 30 19.38 -2.21 -3.37
C LYS A 30 20.40 -1.21 -3.91
N LEU A 31 21.19 -1.59 -4.91
CA LEU A 31 22.17 -0.71 -5.55
C LEU A 31 21.51 0.49 -6.22
N LYS A 32 20.40 0.27 -6.94
CA LYS A 32 19.62 1.37 -7.53
C LYS A 32 19.14 2.36 -6.47
N LEU A 33 18.62 1.85 -5.35
CA LEU A 33 18.13 2.66 -4.24
C LEU A 33 19.25 3.52 -3.64
N GLU A 34 20.40 2.91 -3.34
CA GLU A 34 21.60 3.58 -2.80
C GLU A 34 22.13 4.69 -3.72
N ILE A 35 22.16 4.43 -5.04
CA ILE A 35 22.54 5.43 -6.04
C ILE A 35 21.54 6.59 -6.03
N TYR A 36 20.24 6.29 -5.99
CA TYR A 36 19.18 7.28 -5.97
C TYR A 36 19.26 8.18 -4.72
N ILE A 37 19.32 7.60 -3.53
CA ILE A 37 19.50 8.29 -2.24
C ILE A 37 20.74 9.20 -2.27
N SER A 38 21.86 8.66 -2.74
CA SER A 38 23.11 9.41 -2.84
C SER A 38 23.03 10.61 -3.78
N HIS A 39 22.19 10.54 -4.82
CA HIS A 39 22.01 11.59 -5.82
C HIS A 39 20.99 12.65 -5.39
N THR A 40 19.94 12.25 -4.67
CA THR A 40 18.83 13.14 -4.29
C THR A 40 19.02 13.80 -2.92
N ASN A 41 20.01 13.40 -2.12
CA ASN A 41 20.16 13.80 -0.71
C ASN A 41 18.91 13.50 0.14
N MET A 42 18.04 12.59 -0.31
CA MET A 42 16.90 12.16 0.49
C MET A 42 17.40 11.24 1.59
N GLU A 43 17.09 11.54 2.84
CA GLU A 43 17.30 10.61 3.95
C GLU A 43 16.38 9.39 3.78
N GLU A 44 16.86 8.20 4.15
CA GLU A 44 15.98 7.03 4.23
C GLU A 44 14.82 7.38 5.17
N MET A 45 13.60 7.45 4.65
CA MET A 45 12.43 7.45 5.50
C MET A 45 12.40 6.10 6.20
N GLU A 46 12.64 6.13 7.51
CA GLU A 46 12.41 4.99 8.38
C GLU A 46 10.93 4.61 8.21
N ILE A 47 10.66 3.51 7.48
CA ILE A 47 9.34 2.90 7.48
C ILE A 47 9.23 2.26 8.86
N ILE A 48 8.65 3.00 9.80
CA ILE A 48 8.26 2.44 11.08
C ILE A 48 7.21 1.38 10.75
N GLU A 49 7.62 0.10 10.73
CA GLU A 49 6.70 -1.04 10.79
C GLU A 49 6.07 -1.03 12.18
N GLU A 50 5.22 -0.04 12.45
CA GLU A 50 4.25 -0.20 13.52
C GLU A 50 3.43 -1.42 13.13
N SER A 51 3.41 -2.43 14.01
CA SER A 51 2.42 -3.50 13.94
C SER A 51 1.05 -2.88 14.20
N LEU A 52 0.54 -2.14 13.22
CA LEU A 52 -0.79 -1.57 13.24
C LEU A 52 -1.72 -2.78 13.27
N VAL A 53 -2.38 -2.94 14.41
CA VAL A 53 -3.41 -3.95 14.62
C VAL A 53 -4.58 -3.59 13.70
N CYS A 54 -4.46 -3.99 12.44
CA CYS A 54 -5.45 -3.75 11.42
C CYS A 54 -6.61 -4.72 11.69
N ASP A 55 -7.62 -4.24 12.42
CA ASP A 55 -8.83 -4.99 12.69
C ASP A 55 -9.93 -4.65 11.67
N LYS A 56 -10.95 -5.50 11.59
CA LYS A 56 -12.06 -5.33 10.64
C LYS A 56 -12.80 -4.00 10.86
N LYS A 57 -12.97 -3.59 12.12
CA LYS A 57 -13.80 -2.43 12.49
C LYS A 57 -13.13 -1.12 12.10
N LEU A 58 -11.82 -1.00 12.34
CA LEU A 58 -11.00 0.12 11.94
C LEU A 58 -10.93 0.19 10.41
N THR A 59 -10.70 -0.94 9.74
CA THR A 59 -10.70 -1.00 8.28
C THR A 59 -12.03 -0.56 7.69
N GLU A 60 -13.16 -0.98 8.26
CA GLU A 60 -14.49 -0.51 7.86
C GLU A 60 -14.66 1.01 8.03
N GLN A 61 -14.26 1.54 9.18
CA GLN A 61 -14.35 2.97 9.50
C GLN A 61 -13.54 3.83 8.52
N CYS A 62 -12.37 3.35 8.11
CA CYS A 62 -11.50 4.06 7.17
C CYS A 62 -11.94 3.89 5.71
N LEU A 63 -12.43 2.71 5.34
CA LEU A 63 -12.81 2.37 3.96
C LEU A 63 -14.13 3.02 3.54
N ARG A 64 -15.15 3.03 4.41
CA ARG A 64 -16.48 3.62 4.12
C ARG A 64 -16.42 5.05 3.58
N PRO A 65 -15.77 6.03 4.25
CA PRO A 65 -15.74 7.41 3.75
C PRO A 65 -15.01 7.51 2.41
N THR A 66 -13.97 6.70 2.20
CA THR A 66 -13.22 6.67 0.95
C THR A 66 -14.07 6.15 -0.21
N MET A 67 -14.83 5.07 0.02
CA MET A 67 -15.77 4.54 -0.98
C MET A 67 -16.87 5.54 -1.30
N LEU A 68 -17.48 6.16 -0.29
CA LEU A 68 -18.52 7.15 -0.49
C LEU A 68 -18.02 8.33 -1.33
N ARG A 69 -16.82 8.83 -1.05
CA ARG A 69 -16.19 9.90 -1.84
C ARG A 69 -15.99 9.51 -3.30
N ILE A 70 -15.52 8.28 -3.57
CA ILE A 70 -15.32 7.79 -4.94
C ILE A 70 -16.65 7.69 -5.68
N ILE A 71 -17.67 7.14 -5.02
CA ILE A 71 -19.00 6.96 -5.63
C ILE A 71 -19.66 8.32 -5.88
N GLU A 72 -19.52 9.27 -4.96
CA GLU A 72 -20.01 10.65 -5.14
C GLU A 72 -19.34 11.32 -6.35
N GLN A 73 -18.05 11.09 -6.55
CA GLN A 73 -17.31 11.62 -7.70
C GLN A 73 -17.73 10.98 -9.04
N GLU A 74 -18.07 9.68 -9.07
CA GLU A 74 -18.41 8.98 -10.31
C GLU A 74 -19.91 9.00 -10.66
N ILE A 75 -20.80 8.95 -9.66
CA ILE A 75 -22.26 8.91 -9.84
C ILE A 75 -22.88 10.31 -9.72
N GLY A 76 -22.26 11.22 -8.96
CA GLY A 76 -22.79 12.56 -8.71
C GLY A 76 -24.04 12.57 -7.83
N PRO A 77 -25.07 13.38 -8.13
CA PRO A 77 -26.21 13.64 -7.23
C PRO A 77 -27.10 12.42 -6.91
N GLY A 78 -26.91 11.29 -7.60
CA GLY A 78 -27.59 10.02 -7.28
C GLY A 78 -26.98 9.22 -6.12
N VAL A 79 -25.94 9.74 -5.45
CA VAL A 79 -25.18 9.02 -4.41
C VAL A 79 -25.99 8.73 -3.14
N GLU A 80 -27.05 9.49 -2.85
CA GLU A 80 -27.85 9.34 -1.62
C GLU A 80 -28.43 7.92 -1.49
N LEU A 81 -28.82 7.30 -2.61
CA LEU A 81 -29.31 5.92 -2.67
C LEU A 81 -28.28 4.86 -2.25
N TYR A 82 -26.99 5.20 -2.33
CA TYR A 82 -25.87 4.35 -1.93
C TYR A 82 -25.35 4.70 -0.54
N ARG A 83 -25.50 5.95 -0.10
CA ARG A 83 -25.03 6.45 1.19
C ARG A 83 -25.63 5.65 2.35
N ASP A 84 -26.95 5.46 2.35
CA ASP A 84 -27.63 4.72 3.41
C ASP A 84 -27.29 3.23 3.43
N LYS A 85 -27.05 2.64 2.24
CA LYS A 85 -26.65 1.24 2.11
C LYS A 85 -25.23 1.02 2.63
N ILE A 86 -24.27 1.82 2.16
CA ILE A 86 -22.85 1.65 2.48
C ILE A 86 -22.53 1.97 3.95
N SER A 87 -23.30 2.88 4.57
CA SER A 87 -23.10 3.28 5.97
C SER A 87 -23.16 2.11 6.95
N ASN A 88 -23.94 1.08 6.64
CA ASN A 88 -24.15 -0.09 7.50
C ASN A 88 -23.45 -1.37 7.01
N TYR A 89 -22.64 -1.30 5.96
CA TYR A 89 -21.99 -2.49 5.40
C TYR A 89 -20.81 -2.96 6.26
N THR A 90 -20.74 -4.27 6.49
CA THR A 90 -19.53 -4.93 7.03
C THR A 90 -18.40 -4.94 6.00
N ILE A 91 -17.18 -5.24 6.43
CA ILE A 91 -16.02 -5.28 5.53
C ILE A 91 -16.24 -6.21 4.33
N GLU A 92 -16.86 -7.37 4.53
CA GLU A 92 -17.19 -8.33 3.48
C GLU A 92 -18.14 -7.73 2.44
N GLN A 93 -19.17 -7.00 2.91
CA GLN A 93 -20.15 -6.35 2.05
C GLN A 93 -19.56 -5.16 1.29
N LEU A 94 -18.65 -4.40 1.92
CA LEU A 94 -17.91 -3.31 1.27
C LEU A 94 -17.04 -3.85 0.13
N ILE A 95 -16.29 -4.93 0.36
CA ILE A 95 -15.43 -5.54 -0.66
C ILE A 95 -16.26 -6.15 -1.78
N ASP A 96 -17.34 -6.85 -1.45
CA ASP A 96 -18.24 -7.42 -2.46
C ASP A 96 -18.85 -6.32 -3.34
N PHE A 97 -19.19 -5.17 -2.74
CA PHE A 97 -19.65 -4.00 -3.47
C PHE A 97 -18.57 -3.44 -4.42
N ILE A 98 -17.32 -3.31 -3.96
CA ILE A 98 -16.20 -2.85 -4.80
C ILE A 98 -15.97 -3.80 -5.97
N ILE A 99 -16.00 -5.11 -5.73
CA ILE A 99 -15.77 -6.12 -6.79
C ILE A 99 -16.88 -6.07 -7.85
N LYS A 100 -18.15 -5.98 -7.41
CA LYS A 100 -19.32 -5.92 -8.31
C LYS A 100 -19.36 -4.64 -9.13
N ASN A 101 -18.97 -3.52 -8.53
CA ASN A 101 -19.00 -2.20 -9.16
C ASN A 101 -17.60 -1.68 -9.51
N PHE A 102 -16.66 -2.59 -9.82
CA PHE A 102 -15.24 -2.24 -9.97
C PHE A 102 -14.99 -1.14 -11.00
N CYS A 103 -15.83 -1.03 -12.03
CA CYS A 103 -15.78 0.04 -13.04
C CYS A 103 -15.83 1.46 -12.42
N LEU A 104 -16.52 1.66 -11.31
CA LEU A 104 -16.55 2.93 -10.58
C LEU A 104 -15.23 3.23 -9.86
N PHE A 105 -14.47 2.19 -9.54
CA PHE A 105 -13.22 2.31 -8.80
C PHE A 105 -11.99 2.27 -9.72
N GLU A 106 -12.12 1.86 -10.98
CA GLU A 106 -10.99 1.65 -11.92
C GLU A 106 -10.08 2.86 -12.12
N LYS A 107 -10.58 4.08 -11.91
CA LYS A 107 -9.77 5.32 -11.98
C LYS A 107 -8.95 5.57 -10.71
N PHE A 108 -9.32 4.94 -9.59
CA PHE A 108 -8.76 5.18 -8.26
C PHE A 108 -7.89 4.03 -7.78
N ILE A 109 -8.15 2.80 -8.25
CA ILE A 109 -7.40 1.59 -7.87
C ILE A 109 -6.86 0.88 -9.11
N SER A 110 -5.69 0.24 -8.96
CA SER A 110 -5.04 -0.46 -10.08
C SER A 110 -5.89 -1.64 -10.58
N LYS A 111 -5.81 -1.96 -11.87
CA LYS A 111 -6.50 -3.15 -12.44
C LYS A 111 -6.07 -4.46 -11.75
N ASN A 112 -4.83 -4.53 -11.27
CA ASN A 112 -4.31 -5.68 -10.53
C ASN A 112 -4.94 -5.81 -9.13
N SER A 113 -5.41 -4.70 -8.55
CA SER A 113 -6.08 -4.68 -7.25
C SER A 113 -7.38 -5.48 -7.25
N LYS A 114 -8.06 -5.65 -8.40
CA LYS A 114 -9.27 -6.49 -8.51
C LYS A 114 -9.00 -7.94 -8.10
N ARG A 115 -7.85 -8.50 -8.51
CA ARG A 115 -7.47 -9.88 -8.17
C ARG A 115 -7.21 -10.02 -6.68
N ILE A 116 -6.54 -9.03 -6.08
CA ILE A 116 -6.26 -8.98 -4.64
C ILE A 116 -7.56 -8.92 -3.84
N LEU A 117 -8.52 -8.08 -4.25
CA LEU A 117 -9.83 -7.97 -3.59
C LEU A 117 -10.65 -9.26 -3.71
N ILE A 118 -10.63 -9.93 -4.87
CA ILE A 118 -11.32 -11.22 -5.06
C ILE A 118 -10.72 -12.30 -4.17
N GLN A 119 -9.39 -12.39 -4.10
CA GLN A 119 -8.72 -13.34 -3.22
C GLN A 119 -9.08 -13.07 -1.76
N PHE A 120 -8.98 -11.82 -1.33
CA PHE A 120 -9.29 -11.44 0.03
C PHE A 120 -10.76 -11.67 0.42
N ASN A 121 -11.72 -11.47 -0.49
CA ASN A 121 -13.13 -11.78 -0.23
C ASN A 121 -13.37 -13.29 -0.04
N ARG A 122 -12.54 -14.16 -0.63
CA ARG A 122 -12.56 -15.60 -0.34
C ARG A 122 -11.97 -15.89 1.03
N ASP A 123 -10.80 -15.32 1.32
CA ASP A 123 -10.09 -15.50 2.59
C ASP A 123 -10.94 -14.98 3.79
N LEU A 124 -11.79 -13.96 3.59
CA LEU A 124 -12.73 -13.48 4.60
C LEU A 124 -13.90 -14.44 4.90
N ARG A 125 -14.28 -15.29 3.93
CA ARG A 125 -15.36 -16.28 4.07
C ARG A 125 -14.86 -17.58 4.70
N ASP A 126 -13.61 -17.92 4.45
CA ASP A 126 -12.96 -19.10 4.98
C ASP A 126 -12.40 -18.81 6.39
N LYS A 127 -13.01 -19.40 7.43
CA LYS A 127 -12.76 -19.05 8.85
C LYS A 127 -11.39 -19.45 9.40
N ASP A 128 -10.58 -20.18 8.63
CA ASP A 128 -9.33 -20.80 9.09
C ASP A 128 -8.08 -19.92 8.85
N HIS A 129 -8.22 -18.75 8.21
CA HIS A 129 -7.12 -17.93 7.71
C HIS A 129 -6.92 -16.59 8.47
N LYS A 130 -6.74 -16.62 9.80
CA LYS A 130 -6.64 -15.39 10.61
C LYS A 130 -5.50 -14.45 10.22
N ASP A 131 -4.33 -14.98 9.85
CA ASP A 131 -3.17 -14.15 9.49
C ASP A 131 -3.30 -13.57 8.07
N ASP A 132 -3.89 -14.32 7.15
CA ASP A 132 -4.21 -13.82 5.80
C ASP A 132 -5.27 -12.73 5.84
N ILE A 133 -6.22 -12.82 6.78
CA ILE A 133 -7.22 -11.77 6.99
C ILE A 133 -6.55 -10.44 7.38
N LYS A 134 -5.62 -10.45 8.34
CA LYS A 134 -4.91 -9.22 8.76
C LYS A 134 -4.13 -8.60 7.60
N LYS A 135 -3.39 -9.44 6.86
CA LYS A 135 -2.61 -8.99 5.70
C LYS A 135 -3.52 -8.40 4.62
N GLY A 136 -4.67 -9.02 4.39
CA GLY A 136 -5.65 -8.54 3.43
C GLY A 136 -6.32 -7.21 3.83
N LEU A 137 -6.59 -7.00 5.12
CA LEU A 137 -7.08 -5.71 5.64
C LEU A 137 -6.05 -4.58 5.40
N GLN A 138 -4.77 -4.83 5.71
CA GLN A 138 -3.70 -3.87 5.40
C GLN A 138 -3.59 -3.60 3.90
N ASN A 139 -3.63 -4.64 3.07
CA ASN A 139 -3.59 -4.50 1.61
C ASN A 139 -4.73 -3.61 1.08
N ILE A 140 -5.94 -3.71 1.64
CA ILE A 140 -7.05 -2.83 1.26
C ILE A 140 -6.72 -1.36 1.56
N LEU A 141 -6.26 -1.05 2.76
CA LEU A 141 -5.95 0.33 3.13
C LEU A 141 -4.85 0.91 2.23
N THR A 142 -3.84 0.09 1.89
CA THR A 142 -2.80 0.45 0.93
C THR A 142 -3.34 0.66 -0.49
N ILE A 143 -4.22 -0.22 -0.98
CA ILE A 143 -4.84 -0.11 -2.32
C ILE A 143 -5.59 1.22 -2.45
N PHE A 144 -6.30 1.63 -1.40
CA PHE A 144 -7.07 2.87 -1.38
C PHE A 144 -6.26 4.09 -0.91
N ARG A 145 -4.95 3.92 -0.63
CA ARG A 145 -4.06 4.96 -0.10
C ARG A 145 -4.64 5.69 1.11
N ILE A 146 -5.26 4.92 1.99
CA ILE A 146 -5.88 5.46 3.20
C ILE A 146 -4.79 5.52 4.27
N ASN A 147 -4.32 6.73 4.56
CA ASN A 147 -3.50 7.01 5.74
C ASN A 147 -4.48 7.26 6.89
N TYR A 148 -4.35 6.51 7.98
CA TYR A 148 -5.21 6.55 9.14
C TYR A 148 -4.38 6.77 10.41
#